data_AF-A0A8T5JKP3-F1
#
_entry.id   AF-A0A8T5JKP3-F1
#
_cell.length_a   1.000
_cell.length_b   1.000
_cell.length_c   1.000
_cell.angle_alpha   90.00
_cell.angle_beta   90.00
_cell.angle_gamma   90.00
#
_symmetry.space_group_name_H-M   'P 1'
#
loop_
_entity.id
_entity.type
_entity.pdbx_description
1 polymer ?
#
loop_
_entity_poly.entity_id
_entity_poly.type
_entity_poly.pdbx_seq_one_letter_code
_entity_poly.pdbx_strand_id
1 'polypeptide(L)'
;MNQTQNTQAKNAREKLQPTFALKKLQGIKPKGVKLNSTPVVNKLIDIESRMFDHFYYNPPKRKIDLYYSLLTSSTSAGVVNEILTLWSKPFLDNIVFSQSDLENYVLSRSIQDLSDGSESYFIGFYSGILLSTLTERNFAEGKRTRIYLDGLGNNFDYLFTHANKIDQLIVENFNGDRICSNMGAFGSFKSIAAINCSGDYILYDCSLSSELPGVYALINSKGDKSGRGYANGALVIIKNYEGGSNNINEKNFICSDCVLSDEDFEAIERIKNKQGKIQCTKHWVEADGVLIQSGIYTSKYLFKDDLIKIADLTEKLEIVDGVEKLKVLDEIYQIKVDSVNR
;
A
#
# COMPACT_ATOMS: atom_id res chain seq x y z
N MET A 1 -3.13 22.66 -70.54
CA MET A 1 -2.80 21.86 -71.73
C MET A 1 -2.46 20.45 -71.28
N ASN A 2 -3.19 19.46 -71.83
CA ASN A 2 -3.02 17.99 -71.84
C ASN A 2 -3.00 17.29 -70.47
N GLN A 3 -4.01 16.57 -69.97
CA GLN A 3 -5.00 15.62 -70.53
C GLN A 3 -4.41 14.44 -71.34
N THR A 4 -4.28 13.26 -70.70
CA THR A 4 -4.64 11.89 -71.19
C THR A 4 -4.45 10.93 -69.99
N GLN A 5 -5.47 10.37 -69.32
CA GLN A 5 -6.39 9.26 -69.66
C GLN A 5 -5.73 7.98 -70.23
N ASN A 6 -5.73 6.91 -69.42
CA ASN A 6 -6.11 5.52 -69.77
C ASN A 6 -6.01 4.65 -68.50
N THR A 7 -7.08 4.19 -67.85
CA THR A 7 -8.20 3.30 -68.26
C THR A 7 -7.81 1.81 -68.28
N GLN A 8 -8.33 1.10 -67.26
CA GLN A 8 -8.77 -0.31 -67.22
C GLN A 8 -7.75 -1.46 -67.11
N ALA A 9 -7.69 -2.05 -65.90
CA ALA A 9 -7.78 -3.50 -65.74
C ALA A 9 -8.87 -3.81 -64.69
N LYS A 10 -9.99 -4.28 -65.21
CA LYS A 10 -11.23 -4.69 -64.55
C LYS A 10 -11.10 -6.17 -64.18
N ASN A 11 -11.64 -6.55 -63.02
CA ASN A 11 -12.15 -7.88 -62.69
C ASN A 11 -11.16 -9.03 -62.40
N ALA A 12 -10.81 -9.17 -61.11
CA ALA A 12 -10.73 -10.46 -60.42
C ALA A 12 -11.17 -10.21 -58.96
N ARG A 13 -12.39 -10.62 -58.57
CA ARG A 13 -12.64 -11.72 -57.61
C ARG A 13 -11.75 -11.56 -56.37
N GLU A 14 -12.27 -11.06 -55.25
CA GLU A 14 -13.12 -11.84 -54.36
C GLU A 14 -14.21 -10.99 -53.70
N LYS A 15 -15.47 -11.35 -53.95
CA LYS A 15 -16.57 -11.01 -53.05
C LYS A 15 -16.40 -11.90 -51.82
N LEU A 16 -15.87 -11.37 -50.72
CA LEU A 16 -16.03 -11.98 -49.40
C LEU A 16 -17.52 -12.04 -49.09
N GLN A 17 -18.13 -13.20 -49.30
CA GLN A 17 -19.49 -13.44 -48.87
C GLN A 17 -19.52 -13.45 -47.33
N PRO A 18 -20.44 -12.70 -46.70
CA PRO A 18 -20.71 -12.90 -45.29
C PRO A 18 -21.52 -14.18 -45.14
N THR A 19 -20.85 -15.31 -44.94
CA THR A 19 -21.50 -16.59 -44.58
C THR A 19 -21.04 -17.07 -43.22
N PHE A 20 -21.29 -16.25 -42.19
CA PHE A 20 -21.87 -16.82 -40.99
C PHE A 20 -23.38 -16.80 -41.18
N ALA A 21 -23.85 -17.76 -41.97
CA ALA A 21 -25.24 -18.14 -41.97
C ALA A 21 -25.57 -18.57 -40.53
N LEU A 22 -26.14 -17.65 -39.75
CA LEU A 22 -27.08 -17.97 -38.69
C LEU A 22 -28.22 -18.73 -39.36
N LYS A 23 -27.98 -20.03 -39.65
CA LYS A 23 -29.05 -21.00 -39.88
C LYS A 23 -29.94 -20.82 -38.67
N LYS A 24 -31.11 -20.22 -38.90
CA LYS A 24 -32.20 -20.15 -37.95
C LYS A 24 -32.42 -21.58 -37.44
N LEU A 25 -31.87 -21.91 -36.27
CA LEU A 25 -32.27 -23.05 -35.48
C LEU A 25 -33.66 -22.73 -34.94
N GLN A 26 -34.64 -22.69 -35.83
CA GLN A 26 -36.05 -22.62 -35.50
C GLN A 26 -36.39 -23.94 -34.79
N GLY A 27 -36.38 -23.93 -33.46
CA GLY A 27 -36.84 -25.05 -32.64
C GLY A 27 -35.96 -25.39 -31.44
N ILE A 28 -34.71 -24.95 -31.38
CA ILE A 28 -33.88 -25.16 -30.19
C ILE A 28 -33.98 -23.90 -29.33
N LYS A 29 -34.88 -23.90 -28.33
CA LYS A 29 -34.73 -22.95 -27.21
C LYS A 29 -33.33 -23.18 -26.65
N PRO A 30 -32.41 -22.20 -26.67
CA PRO A 30 -31.08 -22.39 -26.10
C PRO A 30 -31.29 -22.83 -24.65
N LYS A 31 -30.95 -24.09 -24.35
CA LYS A 31 -30.91 -24.59 -22.97
C LYS A 31 -30.00 -23.62 -22.23
N GLY A 32 -30.57 -22.90 -21.26
CA GLY A 32 -30.00 -21.72 -20.63
C GLY A 32 -28.48 -21.79 -20.55
N VAL A 33 -27.81 -21.11 -21.47
CA VAL A 33 -26.37 -20.89 -21.38
C VAL A 33 -26.24 -20.07 -20.11
N LYS A 34 -25.78 -20.71 -19.02
CA LYS A 34 -25.41 -19.99 -17.81
C LYS A 34 -24.33 -19.03 -18.25
N LEU A 35 -24.68 -17.75 -18.34
CA LEU A 35 -23.70 -16.68 -18.50
C LEU A 35 -22.71 -16.89 -17.36
N ASN A 36 -21.48 -17.27 -17.69
CA ASN A 36 -20.41 -17.33 -16.70
C ASN A 36 -20.34 -15.93 -16.11
N SER A 37 -20.63 -15.81 -14.81
CA SER A 37 -20.55 -14.54 -14.12
C SER A 37 -19.14 -14.00 -14.31
N THR A 38 -19.03 -12.80 -14.88
CA THR A 38 -17.75 -12.10 -14.99
C THR A 38 -17.05 -12.14 -13.63
N PRO A 39 -15.81 -12.66 -13.57
CA PRO A 39 -15.02 -12.69 -12.33
C PRO A 39 -15.01 -11.30 -11.67
N VAL A 40 -15.08 -11.26 -10.33
CA VAL A 40 -15.15 -9.99 -9.58
C VAL A 40 -13.95 -9.11 -9.91
N VAL A 41 -12.76 -9.70 -10.02
CA VAL A 41 -11.53 -9.00 -10.43
C VAL A 41 -11.69 -8.22 -11.75
N ASN A 42 -12.36 -8.78 -12.76
CA ASN A 42 -12.59 -8.09 -14.04
C ASN A 42 -13.54 -6.90 -13.88
N LYS A 43 -14.47 -6.97 -12.92
CA LYS A 43 -15.35 -5.83 -12.60
C LYS A 43 -14.60 -4.73 -11.85
N LEU A 44 -13.65 -5.08 -10.98
CA LEU A 44 -12.79 -4.13 -10.29
C LEU A 44 -11.89 -3.40 -11.30
N ILE A 45 -11.31 -4.13 -12.25
CA ILE A 45 -10.52 -3.56 -13.37
C ILE A 45 -11.37 -2.62 -14.25
N ASP A 46 -12.62 -2.98 -14.55
CA ASP A 46 -13.55 -2.12 -15.29
C ASP A 46 -13.93 -0.85 -14.49
N ILE A 47 -14.12 -0.96 -13.18
CA ILE A 47 -14.31 0.22 -12.32
C ILE A 47 -13.08 1.11 -12.34
N GLU A 48 -11.89 0.55 -12.13
CA GLU A 48 -10.64 1.28 -12.15
C GLU A 48 -10.50 2.08 -13.45
N SER A 49 -10.71 1.43 -14.60
CA SER A 49 -10.62 2.08 -15.92
C SER A 49 -11.62 3.22 -16.06
N ARG A 50 -12.87 3.03 -15.64
CA ARG A 50 -13.90 4.10 -15.68
C ARG A 50 -13.61 5.23 -14.71
N MET A 51 -13.03 4.92 -13.54
CA MET A 51 -12.60 5.93 -12.58
C MET A 51 -11.41 6.70 -13.13
N PHE A 52 -10.44 6.03 -13.75
CA PHE A 52 -9.31 6.66 -14.44
C PHE A 52 -9.81 7.60 -15.53
N ASP A 53 -10.72 7.15 -16.38
CA ASP A 53 -11.29 7.98 -17.44
C ASP A 53 -12.05 9.20 -16.91
N HIS A 54 -12.85 9.00 -15.85
CA HIS A 54 -13.54 10.10 -15.17
C HIS A 54 -12.54 11.12 -14.60
N PHE A 55 -11.41 10.62 -14.10
CA PHE A 55 -10.39 11.40 -13.44
C PHE A 55 -9.52 12.19 -14.44
N TYR A 56 -9.07 11.55 -15.53
CA TYR A 56 -8.16 12.12 -16.52
C TYR A 56 -8.85 12.86 -17.67
N TYR A 57 -9.90 12.29 -18.24
CA TYR A 57 -10.49 12.81 -19.49
C TYR A 57 -11.68 13.74 -19.26
N ASN A 58 -12.25 13.77 -18.06
CA ASN A 58 -13.40 14.61 -17.74
C ASN A 58 -13.25 15.59 -16.53
N PRO A 59 -12.07 16.14 -16.21
CA PRO A 59 -11.96 17.15 -15.16
C PRO A 59 -12.32 18.55 -15.68
N PRO A 60 -13.26 19.31 -15.06
CA PRO A 60 -13.19 20.76 -15.09
C PRO A 60 -11.80 21.21 -14.61
N LYS A 61 -11.23 22.26 -15.22
CA LYS A 61 -9.85 22.75 -15.02
C LYS A 61 -9.33 22.69 -13.56
N ARG A 62 -10.18 23.02 -12.57
CA ARG A 62 -9.88 22.94 -11.13
C ARG A 62 -9.52 21.53 -10.61
N LYS A 63 -10.02 20.46 -11.23
CA LYS A 63 -9.73 19.06 -10.85
C LYS A 63 -8.37 18.57 -11.37
N ILE A 64 -7.84 19.18 -12.44
CA ILE A 64 -6.47 18.90 -12.91
C ILE A 64 -5.45 19.45 -11.91
N ASP A 65 -5.64 20.70 -11.46
CA ASP A 65 -4.79 21.31 -10.43
C ASP A 65 -4.86 20.50 -9.12
N LEU A 66 -6.04 19.95 -8.81
CA LEU A 66 -6.27 19.06 -7.67
C LEU A 66 -5.47 17.75 -7.80
N TYR A 67 -5.48 17.12 -8.96
CA TYR A 67 -4.69 15.92 -9.23
C TYR A 67 -3.19 16.16 -9.10
N TYR A 68 -2.70 17.20 -9.75
CA TYR A 68 -1.31 17.60 -9.62
C TYR A 68 -0.96 17.88 -8.16
N SER A 69 -1.84 18.54 -7.41
CA SER A 69 -1.62 18.77 -5.97
C SER A 69 -1.54 17.48 -5.14
N LEU A 70 -2.31 16.44 -5.49
CA LEU A 70 -2.27 15.13 -4.84
C LEU A 70 -0.99 14.37 -5.14
N LEU A 71 -0.51 14.46 -6.38
CA LEU A 71 0.75 13.86 -6.80
C LEU A 71 1.97 14.57 -6.18
N THR A 72 1.89 15.88 -5.97
CA THR A 72 3.07 16.71 -5.65
C THR A 72 3.12 17.25 -4.22
N SER A 73 2.04 17.18 -3.43
CA SER A 73 2.00 17.80 -2.09
C SER A 73 1.60 16.84 -0.98
N SER A 74 2.36 16.87 0.11
CA SER A 74 2.10 16.16 1.37
C SER A 74 0.97 16.80 2.22
N THR A 75 0.18 17.74 1.67
CA THR A 75 -0.71 18.64 2.43
C THR A 75 -2.19 18.62 2.03
N SER A 76 -2.62 17.83 1.05
CA SER A 76 -4.02 17.84 0.56
C SER A 76 -4.93 16.79 1.23
N ALA A 77 -4.93 16.75 2.57
CA ALA A 77 -5.67 15.77 3.36
C ALA A 77 -7.17 15.69 3.04
N GLY A 78 -7.81 16.85 2.94
CA GLY A 78 -9.24 16.94 2.61
C GLY A 78 -9.56 16.43 1.22
N VAL A 79 -8.63 16.55 0.29
CA VAL A 79 -8.81 16.18 -1.12
C VAL A 79 -8.74 14.67 -1.31
N VAL A 80 -7.75 14.01 -0.70
CA VAL A 80 -7.66 12.54 -0.73
C VAL A 80 -8.94 11.95 -0.15
N ASN A 81 -9.37 12.46 1.00
CA ASN A 81 -10.61 12.01 1.64
C ASN A 81 -11.85 12.28 0.77
N GLU A 82 -11.92 13.42 0.07
CA GLU A 82 -12.98 13.71 -0.90
C GLU A 82 -13.05 12.65 -2.00
N ILE A 83 -11.92 12.27 -2.57
CA ILE A 83 -11.87 11.24 -3.61
C ILE A 83 -12.26 9.86 -3.05
N LEU A 84 -11.67 9.49 -1.90
CA LEU A 84 -11.95 8.21 -1.23
C LEU A 84 -13.44 8.06 -0.92
N THR A 85 -14.12 9.13 -0.47
CA THR A 85 -15.49 9.04 0.06
C THR A 85 -16.57 9.42 -0.95
N LEU A 86 -16.33 10.41 -1.82
CA LEU A 86 -17.36 10.92 -2.75
C LEU A 86 -17.23 10.29 -4.13
N TRP A 87 -16.02 10.06 -4.63
CA TRP A 87 -15.82 9.66 -6.03
C TRP A 87 -15.80 8.15 -6.19
N SER A 88 -15.17 7.42 -5.28
CA SER A 88 -15.09 5.96 -5.37
C SER A 88 -16.44 5.27 -5.06
N LYS A 89 -17.19 5.87 -4.13
CA LYS A 89 -18.40 5.29 -3.55
C LYS A 89 -19.48 4.92 -4.59
N PRO A 90 -19.85 5.80 -5.55
CA PRO A 90 -20.83 5.46 -6.57
C PRO A 90 -20.46 4.24 -7.43
N PHE A 91 -19.16 3.98 -7.61
CA PHE A 91 -18.69 2.82 -8.39
C PHE A 91 -18.65 1.54 -7.56
N LEU A 92 -18.31 1.65 -6.27
CA LEU A 92 -18.05 0.50 -5.40
C LEU A 92 -19.27 0.04 -4.59
N ASP A 93 -20.26 0.90 -4.32
CA ASP A 93 -21.42 0.59 -3.47
C ASP A 93 -22.18 -0.67 -3.93
N ASN A 94 -22.19 -0.96 -5.23
CA ASN A 94 -22.92 -2.08 -5.81
C ASN A 94 -22.05 -3.33 -6.06
N ILE A 95 -20.78 -3.30 -5.68
CA ILE A 95 -19.87 -4.45 -5.85
C ILE A 95 -19.45 -4.96 -4.49
N VAL A 96 -19.79 -6.21 -4.20
CA VAL A 96 -19.25 -6.96 -3.07
C VAL A 96 -18.03 -7.72 -3.58
N PHE A 97 -16.91 -7.57 -2.88
CA PHE A 97 -15.66 -8.27 -3.15
C PHE A 97 -15.03 -8.72 -1.84
N SER A 98 -14.31 -9.83 -1.89
CA SER A 98 -13.64 -10.46 -0.76
C SER A 98 -12.16 -10.07 -0.70
N GLN A 99 -11.46 -10.53 0.35
CA GLN A 99 -10.01 -10.42 0.43
C GLN A 99 -9.30 -11.14 -0.74
N SER A 100 -9.79 -12.32 -1.15
CA SER A 100 -9.21 -13.04 -2.29
C SER A 100 -9.40 -12.27 -3.60
N ASP A 101 -10.52 -11.56 -3.77
CA ASP A 101 -10.73 -10.72 -4.94
C ASP A 101 -9.78 -9.50 -4.97
N LEU A 102 -9.49 -8.91 -3.81
CA LEU A 102 -8.49 -7.83 -3.66
C LEU A 102 -7.08 -8.32 -3.99
N GLU A 103 -6.70 -9.47 -3.46
CA GLU A 103 -5.41 -10.12 -3.76
C GLU A 103 -5.27 -10.41 -5.27
N ASN A 104 -6.29 -11.03 -5.87
CA ASN A 104 -6.31 -11.30 -7.32
C ASN A 104 -6.21 -10.00 -8.14
N TYR A 105 -6.89 -8.94 -7.71
CA TYR A 105 -6.77 -7.62 -8.33
C TYR A 105 -5.32 -7.11 -8.27
N VAL A 106 -4.70 -7.11 -7.08
CA VAL A 106 -3.32 -6.64 -6.92
C VAL A 106 -2.39 -7.45 -7.81
N LEU A 107 -2.41 -8.77 -7.72
CA LEU A 107 -1.54 -9.65 -8.50
C LEU A 107 -1.74 -9.50 -10.01
N SER A 108 -2.97 -9.24 -10.48
CA SER A 108 -3.22 -8.98 -11.90
C SER A 108 -2.61 -7.67 -12.41
N ARG A 109 -2.36 -6.72 -11.51
CA ARG A 109 -1.76 -5.41 -11.82
C ARG A 109 -0.25 -5.40 -11.63
N SER A 110 0.30 -6.25 -10.76
CA SER A 110 1.75 -6.34 -10.46
C SER A 110 2.64 -6.81 -11.64
N ILE A 111 2.03 -7.23 -12.75
CA ILE A 111 2.74 -7.76 -13.93
C ILE A 111 2.86 -6.69 -15.03
N GLN A 112 2.19 -5.54 -14.86
CA GLN A 112 2.14 -4.51 -15.89
C GLN A 112 3.38 -3.62 -15.81
N ASP A 113 4.18 -3.63 -16.88
CA ASP A 113 5.31 -2.72 -17.05
C ASP A 113 4.73 -1.35 -17.45
N LEU A 114 4.31 -0.58 -16.44
CA LEU A 114 3.66 0.72 -16.64
C LEU A 114 4.74 1.77 -16.90
N SER A 115 4.83 2.21 -18.15
CA SER A 115 5.80 3.24 -18.56
C SER A 115 5.48 4.65 -18.04
N ASP A 116 4.24 4.87 -17.56
CA ASP A 116 3.76 6.16 -17.09
C ASP A 116 3.51 6.12 -15.56
N GLY A 117 4.33 6.85 -14.80
CA GLY A 117 4.21 6.90 -13.34
C GLY A 117 2.86 7.46 -12.85
N SER A 118 2.12 8.18 -13.69
CA SER A 118 0.80 8.70 -13.35
C SER A 118 -0.27 7.60 -13.34
N GLU A 119 -0.16 6.61 -14.24
CA GLU A 119 -0.98 5.40 -14.25
C GLU A 119 -0.65 4.50 -13.04
N SER A 120 0.65 4.28 -12.77
CA SER A 120 1.09 3.51 -11.59
C SER A 120 0.56 4.11 -10.28
N TYR A 121 0.66 5.44 -10.12
CA TYR A 121 0.08 6.12 -8.95
C TYR A 121 -1.42 5.87 -8.84
N PHE A 122 -2.17 6.02 -9.95
CA PHE A 122 -3.61 5.84 -9.92
C PHE A 122 -4.00 4.40 -9.54
N ILE A 123 -3.32 3.40 -10.12
CA ILE A 123 -3.54 1.99 -9.81
C ILE A 123 -3.22 1.70 -8.34
N GLY A 124 -2.11 2.21 -7.83
CA GLY A 124 -1.75 2.15 -6.41
C GLY A 124 -2.79 2.80 -5.51
N PHE A 125 -3.25 3.99 -5.87
CA PHE A 125 -4.28 4.71 -5.12
C PHE A 125 -5.62 3.97 -5.13
N TYR A 126 -6.02 3.42 -6.27
CA TYR A 126 -7.24 2.62 -6.39
C TYR A 126 -7.14 1.33 -5.57
N SER A 127 -5.98 0.67 -5.53
CA SER A 127 -5.77 -0.47 -4.63
C SER A 127 -5.98 -0.07 -3.16
N GLY A 128 -5.53 1.12 -2.76
CA GLY A 128 -5.74 1.68 -1.42
C GLY A 128 -7.22 1.96 -1.10
N ILE A 129 -7.99 2.44 -2.09
CA ILE A 129 -9.45 2.58 -1.99
C ILE A 129 -10.10 1.22 -1.73
N LEU A 130 -9.73 0.19 -2.49
CA LEU A 130 -10.32 -1.15 -2.35
C LEU A 130 -10.02 -1.72 -0.97
N LEU A 131 -8.78 -1.62 -0.51
CA LEU A 131 -8.38 -2.05 0.83
C LEU A 131 -9.18 -1.35 1.94
N SER A 132 -9.33 -0.03 1.84
CA SER A 132 -10.10 0.79 2.79
C SER A 132 -11.58 0.39 2.79
N THR A 133 -12.18 0.24 1.61
CA THR A 133 -13.58 -0.15 1.41
C THR A 133 -13.87 -1.53 2.00
N LEU A 134 -12.98 -2.50 1.76
CA LEU A 134 -13.10 -3.84 2.33
C LEU A 134 -13.07 -3.79 3.86
N THR A 135 -12.16 -2.97 4.41
CA THR A 135 -12.02 -2.84 5.85
C THR A 135 -13.24 -2.20 6.51
N GLU A 136 -13.77 -1.12 5.93
CA GLU A 136 -14.99 -0.47 6.40
C GLU A 136 -16.21 -1.40 6.40
N ARG A 137 -16.36 -2.22 5.34
CA ARG A 137 -17.47 -3.18 5.24
C ARG A 137 -17.37 -4.27 6.30
N ASN A 138 -16.20 -4.87 6.46
CA ASN A 138 -15.97 -5.86 7.51
C ASN A 138 -16.23 -5.25 8.90
N PHE A 139 -15.78 -4.03 9.14
CA PHE A 139 -16.04 -3.32 10.40
C PHE A 139 -17.55 -3.10 10.63
N ALA A 140 -18.30 -2.71 9.62
CA ALA A 140 -19.75 -2.58 9.69
C ALA A 140 -20.46 -3.92 10.01
N GLU A 141 -19.85 -5.05 9.67
CA GLU A 141 -20.28 -6.40 10.04
C GLU A 141 -19.74 -6.87 11.41
N GLY A 142 -19.03 -6.02 12.14
CA GLY A 142 -18.41 -6.38 13.43
C GLY A 142 -17.17 -7.27 13.30
N LYS A 143 -16.57 -7.35 12.12
CA LYS A 143 -15.37 -8.16 11.83
C LYS A 143 -14.13 -7.27 11.71
N ARG A 144 -12.99 -7.78 12.17
CA ARG A 144 -11.68 -7.17 11.91
C ARG A 144 -11.15 -7.63 10.55
N THR A 145 -10.43 -6.74 9.87
CA THR A 145 -9.80 -7.06 8.57
C THR A 145 -8.32 -7.36 8.74
N ARG A 146 -7.90 -8.57 8.37
CA ARG A 146 -6.50 -8.99 8.48
C ARG A 146 -6.02 -9.47 7.12
N ILE A 147 -5.18 -8.68 6.49
CA ILE A 147 -4.71 -8.96 5.13
C ILE A 147 -3.24 -9.30 5.17
N TYR A 148 -2.93 -10.47 4.64
CA TYR A 148 -1.59 -10.88 4.27
C TYR A 148 -1.56 -10.98 2.75
N LEU A 149 -0.58 -10.36 2.12
CA LEU A 149 -0.43 -10.34 0.68
C LEU A 149 1.03 -10.59 0.30
N ASP A 150 1.28 -11.68 -0.40
CA ASP A 150 2.58 -12.03 -0.96
C ASP A 150 2.64 -11.62 -2.43
N GLY A 151 3.59 -10.75 -2.76
CA GLY A 151 3.81 -10.23 -4.10
C GLY A 151 4.57 -11.19 -5.01
N LEU A 152 5.16 -12.27 -4.47
CA LEU A 152 5.94 -13.26 -5.22
C LEU A 152 7.09 -12.64 -6.03
N GLY A 153 7.65 -11.52 -5.56
CA GLY A 153 8.71 -10.76 -6.24
C GLY A 153 8.21 -9.83 -7.36
N ASN A 154 6.89 -9.66 -7.53
CA ASN A 154 6.36 -8.78 -8.57
C ASN A 154 6.55 -7.29 -8.24
N ASN A 155 6.55 -6.45 -9.27
CA ASN A 155 6.63 -5.00 -9.12
C ASN A 155 5.23 -4.39 -8.91
N PHE A 156 5.06 -3.52 -7.91
CA PHE A 156 3.86 -2.73 -7.70
C PHE A 156 4.19 -1.38 -7.05
N ASP A 157 4.46 -0.38 -7.87
CA ASP A 157 4.61 0.99 -7.39
C ASP A 157 3.31 1.50 -6.75
N TYR A 158 3.43 2.24 -5.65
CA TYR A 158 2.33 2.87 -4.91
C TYR A 158 1.29 1.89 -4.35
N LEU A 159 1.62 0.60 -4.19
CA LEU A 159 0.72 -0.41 -3.63
C LEU A 159 0.04 0.11 -2.34
N PHE A 160 -1.29 0.11 -2.31
CA PHE A 160 -2.09 0.58 -1.18
C PHE A 160 -1.79 2.01 -0.69
N THR A 161 -1.26 2.87 -1.55
CA THR A 161 -1.00 4.27 -1.18
C THR A 161 -2.29 4.94 -0.70
N HIS A 162 -2.19 5.74 0.36
CA HIS A 162 -3.31 6.45 1.00
C HIS A 162 -4.44 5.58 1.56
N ALA A 163 -4.25 4.27 1.72
CA ALA A 163 -5.24 3.42 2.40
C ALA A 163 -5.50 3.89 3.85
N ASN A 164 -6.74 3.78 4.31
CA ASN A 164 -7.17 4.24 5.63
C ASN A 164 -8.02 3.21 6.39
N LYS A 165 -8.13 3.41 7.71
CA LYS A 165 -8.92 2.58 8.64
C LYS A 165 -8.48 1.11 8.65
N ILE A 166 -7.18 0.85 8.50
CA ILE A 166 -6.65 -0.49 8.34
C ILE A 166 -6.51 -1.17 9.71
N ASP A 167 -7.16 -2.31 9.89
CA ASP A 167 -6.91 -3.12 11.07
C ASP A 167 -5.49 -3.69 10.98
N GLN A 168 -5.25 -4.66 10.09
CA GLN A 168 -3.93 -5.28 9.93
C GLN A 168 -3.59 -5.57 8.49
N LEU A 169 -2.39 -5.17 8.09
CA LEU A 169 -1.84 -5.41 6.76
C LEU A 169 -0.40 -5.91 6.85
N ILE A 170 -0.10 -6.99 6.16
CA ILE A 170 1.26 -7.45 5.88
C ILE A 170 1.39 -7.54 4.37
N VAL A 171 2.35 -6.81 3.81
CA VAL A 171 2.78 -6.96 2.41
C VAL A 171 4.17 -7.59 2.40
N GLU A 172 4.34 -8.60 1.55
CA GLU A 172 5.58 -9.38 1.50
C GLU A 172 6.07 -9.56 0.07
N ASN A 173 7.39 -9.59 -0.15
CA ASN A 173 8.03 -9.91 -1.44
C ASN A 173 7.52 -9.02 -2.60
N PHE A 174 7.31 -7.73 -2.37
CA PHE A 174 7.00 -6.78 -3.45
C PHE A 174 8.22 -5.94 -3.81
N ASN A 175 8.38 -5.68 -5.10
CA ASN A 175 9.29 -4.66 -5.60
C ASN A 175 8.47 -3.42 -5.99
N GLY A 176 9.04 -2.22 -5.92
CA GLY A 176 8.38 -0.99 -6.35
C GLY A 176 8.48 0.14 -5.35
N ASP A 177 8.38 1.36 -5.85
CA ASP A 177 8.46 2.56 -5.06
C ASP A 177 7.14 2.83 -4.34
N ARG A 178 7.21 3.44 -3.17
CA ARG A 178 6.07 3.96 -2.41
C ARG A 178 5.04 2.91 -2.01
N ILE A 179 5.47 1.65 -1.86
CA ILE A 179 4.65 0.57 -1.29
C ILE A 179 4.12 1.03 0.07
N CYS A 180 2.80 1.02 0.24
CA CYS A 180 2.09 1.40 1.45
C CYS A 180 2.40 2.83 1.95
N SER A 181 2.78 3.74 1.05
CA SER A 181 3.00 5.15 1.37
C SER A 181 1.73 5.87 1.79
N ASN A 182 1.87 6.89 2.64
CA ASN A 182 0.80 7.77 3.11
C ASN A 182 -0.37 7.03 3.78
N MET A 183 -0.18 5.80 4.22
CA MET A 183 -1.21 5.05 4.93
C MET A 183 -1.60 5.74 6.23
N GLY A 184 -2.89 5.76 6.53
CA GLY A 184 -3.42 6.37 7.75
C GLY A 184 -3.29 7.90 7.80
N ALA A 185 -2.76 8.56 6.76
CA ALA A 185 -2.72 10.03 6.69
C ALA A 185 -4.08 10.69 7.00
N PHE A 186 -5.18 9.99 6.69
CA PHE A 186 -6.56 10.45 6.88
C PHE A 186 -7.42 9.46 7.66
N GLY A 187 -6.81 8.62 8.50
CA GLY A 187 -7.52 7.64 9.30
C GLY A 187 -6.62 7.00 10.35
N SER A 188 -6.93 5.76 10.69
CA SER A 188 -6.10 4.96 11.60
C SER A 188 -5.57 3.73 10.87
N PHE A 189 -4.44 3.22 11.36
CA PHE A 189 -4.11 1.81 11.19
C PHE A 189 -3.75 1.21 12.55
N LYS A 190 -4.03 -0.07 12.79
CA LYS A 190 -3.55 -0.73 14.03
C LYS A 190 -2.20 -1.38 13.81
N SER A 191 -2.00 -2.12 12.73
CA SER A 191 -0.69 -2.73 12.45
C SER A 191 -0.42 -2.84 10.96
N ILE A 192 0.75 -2.40 10.53
CA ILE A 192 1.22 -2.56 9.16
C ILE A 192 2.64 -3.10 9.15
N ALA A 193 2.93 -4.04 8.24
CA ALA A 193 4.26 -4.57 8.02
C ALA A 193 4.57 -4.66 6.52
N ALA A 194 5.80 -4.27 6.14
CA ALA A 194 6.40 -4.57 4.85
C ALA A 194 7.61 -5.48 5.08
N ILE A 195 7.61 -6.65 4.45
CA ILE A 195 8.60 -7.71 4.68
C ILE A 195 9.22 -8.12 3.34
N ASN A 196 10.55 -8.19 3.25
CA ASN A 196 11.24 -8.55 2.01
C ASN A 196 10.84 -7.67 0.82
N CYS A 197 10.50 -6.40 1.06
CA CYS A 197 10.10 -5.47 -0.01
C CYS A 197 11.31 -4.66 -0.50
N SER A 198 11.38 -4.33 -1.79
CA SER A 198 12.42 -3.48 -2.34
C SER A 198 11.87 -2.30 -3.13
N GLY A 199 12.49 -1.12 -3.00
CA GLY A 199 12.05 0.12 -3.64
C GLY A 199 12.12 1.31 -2.67
N ASP A 200 12.04 2.51 -3.22
CA ASP A 200 12.16 3.73 -2.42
C ASP A 200 10.83 4.07 -1.74
N TYR A 201 10.85 4.79 -0.63
CA TYR A 201 9.67 5.29 0.07
C TYR A 201 8.70 4.19 0.55
N ILE A 202 9.19 2.99 0.86
CA ILE A 202 8.36 1.94 1.45
C ILE A 202 7.85 2.42 2.81
N LEU A 203 6.52 2.36 2.97
CA LEU A 203 5.79 2.79 4.15
C LEU A 203 6.14 4.25 4.54
N TYR A 204 6.37 5.11 3.55
CA TYR A 204 6.72 6.52 3.73
C TYR A 204 5.51 7.40 4.05
N ASP A 205 5.70 8.39 4.90
CA ASP A 205 4.69 9.32 5.42
C ASP A 205 3.43 8.63 5.97
N CYS A 206 3.58 7.43 6.55
CA CYS A 206 2.49 6.79 7.29
C CYS A 206 2.17 7.60 8.57
N SER A 207 0.90 7.91 8.78
CA SER A 207 0.43 8.64 9.96
C SER A 207 -0.54 7.79 10.75
N LEU A 208 -0.42 7.85 12.07
CA LEU A 208 -1.45 7.36 12.97
C LEU A 208 -2.34 8.53 13.37
N SER A 209 -3.65 8.32 13.40
CA SER A 209 -4.49 9.21 14.20
C SER A 209 -4.05 9.11 15.67
N SER A 210 -4.06 10.23 16.37
CA SER A 210 -3.57 10.38 17.75
C SER A 210 -4.31 9.53 18.79
N GLU A 211 -5.32 8.76 18.39
CA GLU A 211 -6.26 8.11 19.30
C GLU A 211 -5.92 6.65 19.60
N LEU A 212 -5.09 5.98 18.79
CA LEU A 212 -4.76 4.56 19.02
C LEU A 212 -3.26 4.25 18.79
N PRO A 213 -2.62 3.50 19.70
CA PRO A 213 -1.25 3.07 19.50
C PRO A 213 -1.17 2.08 18.33
N GLY A 214 -0.38 2.36 17.29
CA GLY A 214 -0.21 1.46 16.13
C GLY A 214 1.16 0.79 16.07
N VAL A 215 1.26 -0.34 15.37
CA VAL A 215 2.53 -1.03 15.07
C VAL A 215 2.88 -0.82 13.60
N TYR A 216 4.15 -0.53 13.36
CA TYR A 216 4.74 -0.33 12.06
C TYR A 216 5.98 -1.20 11.99
N ALA A 217 6.10 -2.06 10.97
CA ALA A 217 7.26 -2.92 10.80
C ALA A 217 7.81 -2.85 9.37
N LEU A 218 9.13 -2.71 9.26
CA LEU A 218 9.88 -2.80 8.02
C LEU A 218 11.00 -3.84 8.23
N ILE A 219 10.87 -5.01 7.61
CA ILE A 219 11.74 -6.16 7.87
C ILE A 219 12.37 -6.61 6.56
N ASN A 220 13.69 -6.84 6.56
CA ASN A 220 14.45 -7.34 5.39
C ASN A 220 14.17 -6.54 4.12
N SER A 221 13.94 -5.23 4.24
CA SER A 221 13.51 -4.39 3.12
C SER A 221 14.65 -3.52 2.61
N LYS A 222 14.57 -3.11 1.35
CA LYS A 222 15.64 -2.34 0.67
C LYS A 222 15.10 -1.12 -0.05
N GLY A 223 15.86 -0.03 -0.06
CA GLY A 223 15.60 1.18 -0.86
C GLY A 223 15.70 2.44 -0.03
N ASP A 224 15.68 3.61 -0.65
CA ASP A 224 15.88 4.89 0.04
C ASP A 224 14.57 5.45 0.57
N LYS A 225 14.63 6.29 1.62
CA LYS A 225 13.45 7.03 2.11
C LYS A 225 12.31 6.17 2.64
N SER A 226 12.53 4.91 2.98
CA SER A 226 11.52 4.07 3.62
C SER A 226 11.45 4.33 5.13
N GLY A 227 10.45 3.82 5.83
CA GLY A 227 10.42 3.93 7.29
C GLY A 227 9.83 5.24 7.83
N ARG A 228 9.68 6.29 7.00
CA ARG A 228 9.33 7.63 7.49
C ARG A 228 7.85 7.67 7.90
N GLY A 229 7.55 7.95 9.16
CA GLY A 229 6.17 8.14 9.63
C GLY A 229 6.01 9.34 10.56
N TYR A 230 4.84 9.98 10.51
CA TYR A 230 4.39 10.96 11.50
C TYR A 230 3.58 10.22 12.58
N ALA A 231 4.27 9.32 13.27
CA ALA A 231 3.63 8.27 14.03
C ALA A 231 3.68 8.62 15.54
N ASN A 232 2.91 9.64 15.95
CA ASN A 232 2.77 9.95 17.36
C ASN A 232 2.17 8.73 18.09
N GLY A 233 2.97 8.08 18.93
CA GLY A 233 2.54 6.90 19.69
C GLY A 233 2.61 5.58 18.92
N ALA A 234 3.30 5.49 17.77
CA ALA A 234 3.55 4.21 17.09
C ALA A 234 4.73 3.43 17.71
N LEU A 235 4.68 2.11 17.56
CA LEU A 235 5.86 1.25 17.73
C LEU A 235 6.37 1.01 16.32
N VAL A 236 7.55 1.52 16.03
CA VAL A 236 8.22 1.31 14.75
C VAL A 236 9.23 0.21 14.95
N ILE A 237 9.28 -0.78 14.07
CA ILE A 237 10.21 -1.91 14.09
C ILE A 237 10.94 -1.90 12.75
N ILE A 238 12.26 -1.70 12.73
CA ILE A 238 13.07 -1.80 11.51
C ILE A 238 14.12 -2.88 11.73
N LYS A 239 14.16 -3.89 10.87
CA LYS A 239 15.12 -5.00 10.94
C LYS A 239 15.74 -5.28 9.58
N ASN A 240 17.05 -5.48 9.53
CA ASN A 240 17.81 -5.84 8.31
C ASN A 240 17.46 -4.94 7.11
N TYR A 241 17.41 -3.63 7.33
CA TYR A 241 17.03 -2.67 6.30
C TYR A 241 18.28 -2.13 5.56
N GLU A 242 18.25 -2.19 4.24
CA GLU A 242 19.30 -1.66 3.35
C GLU A 242 18.83 -0.37 2.66
N GLY A 243 19.29 0.81 3.09
CA GLY A 243 18.90 2.08 2.45
C GLY A 243 19.72 3.30 2.90
N GLY A 244 19.68 4.37 2.11
CA GLY A 244 20.40 5.62 2.38
C GLY A 244 19.84 6.40 3.59
N SER A 245 20.76 6.96 4.37
CA SER A 245 20.58 7.42 5.74
C SER A 245 19.80 8.71 5.98
N ASN A 246 19.59 9.52 4.94
CA ASN A 246 19.01 10.86 5.09
C ASN A 246 17.53 10.89 5.55
N ASN A 247 16.91 9.75 5.86
CA ASN A 247 15.45 9.63 5.73
C ASN A 247 14.71 8.80 6.77
N ILE A 248 15.42 8.21 7.74
CA ILE A 248 14.80 7.68 8.95
C ILE A 248 14.64 8.87 9.91
N ASN A 249 13.42 9.39 10.03
CA ASN A 249 13.10 10.59 10.81
C ASN A 249 13.51 10.44 12.29
N GLU A 250 14.74 10.83 12.65
CA GLU A 250 15.54 10.55 13.88
C GLU A 250 14.84 10.62 15.26
N LYS A 251 13.57 11.01 15.32
CA LYS A 251 12.81 11.24 16.54
C LYS A 251 12.14 10.00 17.15
N ASN A 252 11.96 8.86 16.44
CA ASN A 252 11.08 7.76 16.93
C ASN A 252 11.46 6.28 16.56
N PHE A 253 12.72 5.86 16.41
CA PHE A 253 13.04 4.56 15.72
C PHE A 253 13.73 3.44 16.52
N ILE A 254 13.11 2.26 16.62
CA ILE A 254 13.78 0.97 16.88
C ILE A 254 14.47 0.51 15.58
N CYS A 255 15.77 0.20 15.64
CA CYS A 255 16.54 -0.35 14.53
C CYS A 255 17.33 -1.57 15.04
N SER A 256 17.01 -2.77 14.57
CA SER A 256 17.76 -3.98 14.84
C SER A 256 18.60 -4.34 13.62
N ASP A 257 19.85 -3.92 13.56
CA ASP A 257 20.73 -4.17 12.40
C ASP A 257 20.42 -3.32 11.15
N CYS A 258 20.59 -2.00 11.28
CA CYS A 258 20.82 -1.14 10.12
C CYS A 258 22.32 -1.12 9.85
N VAL A 259 22.76 -1.43 8.62
CA VAL A 259 24.14 -1.15 8.19
C VAL A 259 24.22 0.36 7.96
N LEU A 260 24.55 1.09 9.03
CA LEU A 260 24.78 2.53 8.99
C LEU A 260 26.13 2.78 8.31
N SER A 261 26.18 3.74 7.39
CA SER A 261 27.46 4.21 6.84
C SER A 261 28.24 4.99 7.90
N ASP A 262 29.55 5.14 7.72
CA ASP A 262 30.41 5.90 8.63
C ASP A 262 29.92 7.36 8.80
N GLU A 263 29.34 7.94 7.74
CA GLU A 263 28.76 9.29 7.73
C GLU A 263 27.53 9.39 8.65
N ASP A 264 26.80 8.28 8.84
CA ASP A 264 25.58 8.21 9.64
C ASP A 264 25.91 8.08 11.12
N PHE A 265 26.95 7.31 11.42
CA PHE A 265 27.54 7.26 12.76
C PHE A 265 28.02 8.64 13.19
N GLU A 266 28.71 9.36 12.29
CA GLU A 266 29.15 10.72 12.56
C GLU A 266 27.99 11.72 12.72
N ALA A 267 26.92 11.60 11.93
CA ALA A 267 25.73 12.45 12.06
C ALA A 267 25.06 12.24 13.44
N ILE A 268 24.90 10.99 13.87
CA ILE A 268 24.35 10.61 15.19
C ILE A 268 25.23 11.17 16.33
N GLU A 269 26.56 11.05 16.22
CA GLU A 269 27.54 11.59 17.18
C GLU A 269 27.49 13.14 17.26
N ARG A 270 27.39 13.83 16.12
CA ARG A 270 27.28 15.31 16.09
C ARG A 270 26.00 15.81 16.76
N ILE A 271 24.91 15.06 16.68
CA ILE A 271 23.63 15.41 17.32
C ILE A 271 23.72 15.22 18.84
N LYS A 272 24.34 14.14 19.32
CA LYS A 272 24.61 13.94 20.76
C LYS A 272 25.39 15.11 21.36
N ASN A 273 26.33 15.67 20.60
CA ASN A 273 27.23 16.71 21.07
C ASN A 273 26.68 18.16 20.95
N LYS A 274 25.67 18.40 20.10
CA LYS A 274 25.13 19.76 19.86
C LYS A 274 23.99 20.21 20.79
N GLN A 275 23.41 19.33 21.62
CA GLN A 275 22.28 19.70 22.50
C GLN A 275 22.66 19.62 23.98
N GLY A 276 23.14 20.75 24.53
CA GLY A 276 23.36 20.92 25.96
C GLY A 276 22.06 20.82 26.76
N LYS A 277 22.06 19.93 27.76
CA LYS A 277 21.05 19.80 28.85
C LYS A 277 19.59 19.65 28.41
N ILE A 278 19.32 18.75 27.47
CA ILE A 278 18.10 17.95 27.53
C ILE A 278 18.50 16.59 28.09
N GLN A 279 17.95 16.23 29.25
CA GLN A 279 18.10 14.89 29.83
C GLN A 279 17.37 13.93 28.89
N CYS A 280 18.10 13.42 27.90
CA CYS A 280 17.60 12.47 26.94
C CYS A 280 17.52 11.11 27.65
N THR A 281 16.36 10.79 28.22
CA THR A 281 16.04 9.43 28.67
C THR A 281 15.78 8.55 27.44
N LYS A 282 16.80 8.37 26.60
CA LYS A 282 16.84 7.34 25.57
C LYS A 282 17.27 6.05 26.27
N HIS A 283 16.37 5.08 26.41
CA HIS A 283 16.74 3.74 26.84
C HIS A 283 16.88 2.93 25.56
N TRP A 284 18.12 2.64 25.20
CA TRP A 284 18.43 1.64 24.20
C TRP A 284 18.47 0.30 24.92
N VAL A 285 17.60 -0.62 24.52
CA VAL A 285 17.73 -2.02 24.92
C VAL A 285 18.24 -2.76 23.69
N GLU A 286 19.46 -3.27 23.80
CA GLU A 286 20.01 -4.24 22.88
C GLU A 286 19.64 -5.62 23.44
N ALA A 287 18.80 -6.35 22.72
CA ALA A 287 18.49 -7.75 22.99
C ALA A 287 18.66 -8.50 21.66
N ASP A 288 19.62 -9.42 21.62
CA ASP A 288 19.86 -10.33 20.49
C ASP A 288 20.01 -9.65 19.11
N GLY A 289 20.74 -8.52 19.05
CA GLY A 289 20.95 -7.75 17.80
C GLY A 289 19.84 -6.72 17.52
N VAL A 290 18.81 -6.68 18.36
CA VAL A 290 17.69 -5.73 18.22
C VAL A 290 17.91 -4.47 19.04
N LEU A 291 18.22 -3.32 18.42
CA LEU A 291 18.18 -2.04 19.14
C LEU A 291 16.77 -1.46 19.14
N ILE A 292 16.21 -1.33 20.34
CA ILE A 292 14.92 -0.70 20.57
C ILE A 292 15.12 0.73 21.08
N GLN A 293 14.75 1.74 20.29
CA GLN A 293 14.58 3.12 20.74
C GLN A 293 13.10 3.41 20.99
N SER A 294 12.76 3.86 22.19
CA SER A 294 11.51 4.59 22.41
C SER A 294 11.76 6.08 22.16
N GLY A 295 11.06 6.66 21.19
CA GLY A 295 11.01 8.12 21.01
C GLY A 295 10.42 8.78 22.25
N ILE A 296 10.80 10.04 22.54
CA ILE A 296 10.48 10.78 23.78
C ILE A 296 8.97 10.94 24.06
N TYR A 297 8.08 10.61 23.11
CA TYR A 297 6.63 10.53 23.31
C TYR A 297 6.09 9.11 23.56
N THR A 298 6.87 8.06 23.30
CA THR A 298 6.55 6.64 23.55
C THR A 298 7.20 6.10 24.82
N SER A 299 8.21 6.77 25.35
CA SER A 299 9.04 6.30 26.47
C SER A 299 8.41 6.43 27.87
N LYS A 300 7.11 6.70 27.99
CA LYS A 300 6.41 6.52 29.28
C LYS A 300 5.77 5.16 29.46
N TYR A 301 5.63 4.38 28.38
CA TYR A 301 4.63 3.31 28.37
C TYR A 301 5.21 1.92 28.09
N LEU A 302 6.41 1.74 27.56
CA LEU A 302 6.97 0.41 27.31
C LEU A 302 8.01 0.03 28.37
N PHE A 303 7.78 -1.09 29.05
CA PHE A 303 8.70 -1.62 30.05
C PHE A 303 9.78 -2.48 29.39
N LYS A 304 10.94 -2.62 30.03
CA LYS A 304 12.08 -3.40 29.51
C LYS A 304 11.69 -4.82 29.07
N ASP A 305 10.87 -5.50 29.86
CA ASP A 305 10.45 -6.87 29.56
C ASP A 305 9.52 -6.95 28.34
N ASP A 306 8.67 -5.94 28.15
CA ASP A 306 7.81 -5.83 26.96
C ASP A 306 8.65 -5.61 25.70
N LEU A 307 9.74 -4.84 25.81
CA LEU A 307 10.69 -4.62 24.72
C LEU A 307 11.43 -5.90 24.31
N ILE A 308 11.91 -6.68 25.28
CA ILE A 308 12.53 -7.99 25.01
C ILE A 308 11.54 -8.90 24.28
N LYS A 309 10.30 -8.98 24.78
CA LYS A 309 9.27 -9.82 24.13
C LYS A 309 8.97 -9.38 22.70
N ILE A 310 8.97 -8.07 22.42
CA ILE A 310 8.79 -7.54 21.07
C ILE A 310 9.96 -7.91 20.16
N ALA A 311 11.20 -7.91 20.66
CA ALA A 311 12.37 -8.37 19.90
C ALA A 311 12.21 -9.84 19.46
N ASP A 312 11.91 -10.73 20.40
CA ASP A 312 11.69 -12.17 20.12
C ASP A 312 10.57 -12.39 19.08
N LEU A 313 9.47 -11.63 19.19
CA LEU A 313 8.36 -11.71 18.24
C LEU A 313 8.74 -11.16 16.86
N THR A 314 9.61 -10.16 16.80
CA THR A 314 10.11 -9.64 15.53
C THR A 314 10.96 -10.67 14.80
N GLU A 315 11.80 -11.44 15.50
CA GLU A 315 12.51 -12.57 14.90
C GLU A 315 11.53 -13.63 14.37
N LYS A 316 10.45 -13.91 15.11
CA LYS A 316 9.43 -14.85 14.64
C LYS A 316 8.77 -14.43 13.33
N LEU A 317 8.60 -13.13 13.06
CA LEU A 317 8.01 -12.65 11.80
C LEU A 317 8.80 -13.08 10.56
N GLU A 318 10.09 -13.37 10.69
CA GLU A 318 10.94 -13.80 9.57
C GLU A 318 10.80 -15.28 9.26
N ILE A 319 10.52 -16.11 10.27
CA ILE A 319 10.59 -17.57 10.17
C ILE A 319 9.22 -18.25 10.04
N VAL A 320 8.14 -17.56 10.38
CA VAL A 320 6.76 -18.09 10.23
C VAL A 320 6.15 -17.62 8.92
N ASP A 321 5.18 -18.36 8.38
CA ASP A 321 4.55 -18.05 7.08
C ASP A 321 3.16 -17.41 7.23
N GLY A 322 2.76 -16.65 6.20
CA GLY A 322 1.39 -16.15 5.98
C GLY A 322 0.60 -15.73 7.21
N VAL A 323 -0.40 -16.54 7.57
CA VAL A 323 -1.36 -16.24 8.65
C VAL A 323 -0.70 -16.21 10.03
N GLU A 324 0.37 -16.98 10.26
CA GLU A 324 1.10 -16.94 11.54
C GLU A 324 1.78 -15.58 11.75
N LYS A 325 2.24 -14.91 10.69
CA LYS A 325 2.80 -13.54 10.80
C LYS A 325 1.78 -12.55 11.34
N LEU A 326 0.51 -12.65 10.92
CA LEU A 326 -0.56 -11.80 11.44
C LEU A 326 -0.78 -12.01 12.95
N LYS A 327 -0.71 -13.26 13.44
CA LYS A 327 -0.84 -13.55 14.87
C LYS A 327 0.32 -12.96 15.68
N VAL A 328 1.53 -13.05 15.17
CA VAL A 328 2.71 -12.45 15.80
C VAL A 328 2.55 -10.92 15.86
N LEU A 329 2.07 -10.29 14.79
CA LEU A 329 1.81 -8.85 14.76
C LEU A 329 0.68 -8.43 15.72
N ASP A 330 -0.38 -9.23 15.85
CA ASP A 330 -1.41 -9.08 16.89
C ASP A 330 -0.80 -9.10 18.29
N GLU A 331 0.09 -10.05 18.57
CA GLU A 331 0.71 -10.20 19.88
C GLU A 331 1.57 -8.98 20.22
N ILE A 332 2.41 -8.52 19.28
CA ILE A 332 3.19 -7.29 19.41
C ILE A 332 2.27 -6.09 19.72
N TYR A 333 1.15 -5.98 18.99
CA TYR A 333 0.19 -4.91 19.21
C TYR A 333 -0.47 -4.98 20.60
N GLN A 334 -0.88 -6.18 21.06
CA GLN A 334 -1.48 -6.34 22.39
C GLN A 334 -0.51 -5.97 23.51
N ILE A 335 0.74 -6.44 23.43
CA ILE A 335 1.79 -6.07 24.40
C ILE A 335 1.84 -4.56 24.54
N LYS A 336 1.91 -3.85 23.42
CA LYS A 336 1.99 -2.39 23.42
C LYS A 336 0.76 -1.72 24.04
N VAL A 337 -0.45 -2.19 23.71
CA VAL A 337 -1.69 -1.65 24.29
C VAL A 337 -1.71 -1.85 25.80
N ASP A 338 -1.33 -3.03 26.28
CA ASP A 338 -1.27 -3.34 27.69
C ASP A 338 -0.26 -2.45 28.42
N SER A 339 0.91 -2.22 27.85
CA SER A 339 1.92 -1.36 28.46
C SER A 339 1.47 0.11 28.55
N VAL A 340 0.66 0.59 27.60
CA VAL A 340 0.05 1.93 27.66
C VAL A 340 -0.98 2.06 28.80
N ASN A 341 -1.63 0.96 29.19
CA ASN A 341 -2.68 0.95 30.22
C ASN A 341 -2.16 0.69 31.66
N ARG A 342 -0.88 0.32 31.83
CA ARG A 342 -0.23 0.14 33.14
C ARG A 342 0.25 1.49 33.69
#